data_AF-J4IAS1-F1
#
_entry.id   AF-J4IAS1-F1
#
_cell.length_a   1.000
_cell.length_b   1.000
_cell.length_c   1.000
_cell.angle_alpha   90.00
_cell.angle_beta   90.00
_cell.angle_gamma   90.00
#
_symmetry.space_group_name_H-M   'P 1'
#
loop_
_entity.id
_entity.type
_entity.pdbx_description
1 polymer ?
#
loop_
_entity_poly.entity_id
_entity_poly.type
_entity_poly.pdbx_seq_one_letter_code
_entity_poly.pdbx_strand_id
1 'polypeptide(L)'
;MGFTSGDELFSDPPAFRVGIDVMKLQLPKRESFAGFVDVVSDQLTPLERANLLPSPPSPALSEMEALRRFYIIWTLKEAYTKALGLGLGFDFKRIEYDTSQDVVRIDGVTPQGWQFIRFEISDKNGELIPEVYVGVVANFVGRGSEECETCRVEFREARTWLKIRGAAEFLEGALRDLQ
;
A
#
# COMPACT_ATOMS: atom_id res chain seq x y z
N MET A 1 -6.54 13.50 -22.53
CA MET A 1 -7.14 14.34 -21.47
C MET A 1 -7.83 13.41 -20.49
N GLY A 2 -7.74 13.68 -19.19
CA GLY A 2 -8.25 12.78 -18.16
C GLY A 2 -7.44 12.81 -16.86
N PHE A 3 -6.99 14.00 -16.44
CA PHE A 3 -6.61 14.19 -15.05
C PHE A 3 -7.93 14.26 -14.27
N THR A 4 -8.31 13.20 -13.55
CA THR A 4 -9.27 13.36 -12.45
C THR A 4 -8.55 14.04 -11.29
N SER A 5 -8.45 15.37 -11.37
CA SER A 5 -8.17 16.20 -10.20
C SER A 5 -9.25 15.93 -9.16
N GLY A 6 -8.85 15.67 -7.92
CA GLY A 6 -9.77 15.22 -6.86
C GLY A 6 -10.98 16.14 -6.65
N ASP A 7 -10.85 17.42 -7.01
CA ASP A 7 -11.90 18.44 -6.92
C ASP A 7 -13.21 18.10 -7.69
N GLU A 8 -13.19 17.20 -8.67
CA GLU A 8 -14.38 16.81 -9.46
C GLU A 8 -15.24 15.69 -8.82
N LEU A 9 -14.88 15.16 -7.63
CA LEU A 9 -15.44 13.89 -7.11
C LEU A 9 -16.29 13.97 -5.82
N PHE A 10 -16.80 15.13 -5.40
CA PHE A 10 -17.37 15.28 -4.04
C PHE A 10 -18.86 15.59 -3.93
N SER A 11 -19.57 14.71 -3.22
CA SER A 11 -20.70 15.06 -2.35
C SER A 11 -20.80 14.07 -1.17
N ASP A 12 -19.95 14.28 -0.15
CA ASP A 12 -19.83 13.51 1.11
C ASP A 12 -19.49 11.99 1.00
N PRO A 13 -18.96 11.35 2.06
CA PRO A 13 -18.20 11.89 3.20
C PRO A 13 -16.67 11.79 2.86
N PRO A 14 -15.75 11.04 3.51
CA PRO A 14 -14.34 10.96 3.07
C PRO A 14 -14.07 9.95 1.92
N ALA A 15 -15.12 9.40 1.29
CA ALA A 15 -15.00 8.71 0.00
C ALA A 15 -14.32 9.64 -1.03
N PHE A 16 -13.58 9.06 -1.98
CA PHE A 16 -12.80 9.81 -2.97
C PHE A 16 -11.66 10.68 -2.40
N ARG A 17 -11.33 10.55 -1.09
CA ARG A 17 -10.19 11.24 -0.45
C ARG A 17 -9.25 10.30 0.28
N VAL A 18 -9.74 9.29 1.00
CA VAL A 18 -8.88 8.38 1.75
C VAL A 18 -9.11 6.93 1.35
N GLY A 19 -8.02 6.18 1.22
CA GLY A 19 -8.02 4.75 0.99
C GLY A 19 -6.92 4.10 1.80
N ILE A 20 -7.19 2.88 2.27
CA ILE A 20 -6.28 2.11 3.09
C ILE A 20 -6.26 0.66 2.62
N ASP A 21 -5.07 0.08 2.56
CA ASP A 21 -4.88 -1.35 2.35
C ASP A 21 -3.87 -1.91 3.34
N VAL A 22 -4.04 -3.18 3.71
CA VAL A 22 -3.18 -3.91 4.66
C VAL A 22 -3.03 -5.35 4.18
N MET A 23 -1.79 -5.80 4.03
CA MET A 23 -1.46 -7.15 3.58
C MET A 23 -0.50 -7.84 4.57
N LYS A 24 -0.74 -9.13 4.80
CA LYS A 24 0.16 -9.99 5.60
C LYS A 24 1.40 -10.35 4.80
N LEU A 25 2.58 -10.25 5.41
CA LEU A 25 3.85 -10.69 4.80
C LEU A 25 3.93 -12.22 4.85
N GLN A 26 3.30 -12.87 3.87
CA GLN A 26 3.28 -14.31 3.77
C GLN A 26 3.31 -14.75 2.30
N LEU A 27 4.37 -15.42 1.88
CA LEU A 27 4.43 -16.00 0.53
C LEU A 27 3.37 -17.11 0.37
N PRO A 28 2.72 -17.24 -0.81
CA PRO A 28 1.86 -18.39 -1.10
C PRO A 28 2.59 -19.72 -0.89
N LYS A 29 1.86 -20.74 -0.40
CA LYS A 29 2.45 -22.05 -0.10
C LYS A 29 2.87 -22.74 -1.39
N ARG A 30 4.14 -23.17 -1.47
CA ARG A 30 4.77 -23.93 -2.57
C ARG A 30 5.16 -23.11 -3.82
N GLU A 31 5.18 -21.79 -3.73
CA GLU A 31 5.76 -20.93 -4.78
C GLU A 31 7.13 -20.40 -4.35
N SER A 32 7.97 -20.03 -5.32
CA SER A 32 9.15 -19.20 -5.08
C SER A 32 8.76 -17.73 -5.26
N PHE A 33 9.45 -16.80 -4.58
CA PHE A 33 9.15 -15.38 -4.73
C PHE A 33 9.25 -14.89 -6.19
N ALA A 34 10.23 -15.37 -6.95
CA ALA A 34 10.36 -15.02 -8.37
C ALA A 34 9.18 -15.51 -9.22
N GLY A 35 8.72 -16.76 -9.01
CA GLY A 35 7.55 -17.30 -9.72
C GLY A 35 6.26 -16.54 -9.37
N PHE A 36 6.10 -16.17 -8.10
CA PHE A 36 4.99 -15.33 -7.64
C PHE A 36 5.00 -13.93 -8.29
N VAL A 37 6.17 -13.27 -8.36
CA VAL A 37 6.33 -11.98 -9.06
C VAL A 37 6.03 -12.09 -10.56
N ASP A 38 6.39 -13.20 -11.20
CA ASP A 38 6.08 -13.41 -12.63
C ASP A 38 4.58 -13.57 -12.89
N VAL A 39 3.82 -14.22 -11.99
CA VAL A 39 2.34 -14.34 -12.07
C VAL A 39 1.66 -12.97 -12.01
N VAL A 40 2.15 -12.05 -11.17
CA VAL A 40 1.58 -10.70 -10.99
C VAL A 40 2.28 -9.62 -11.82
N SER A 41 3.19 -10.02 -12.71
CA SER A 41 4.05 -9.10 -13.49
C SER A 41 3.26 -8.08 -14.31
N ASP A 42 2.04 -8.42 -14.74
CA ASP A 42 1.17 -7.51 -15.48
C ASP A 42 0.57 -6.35 -14.66
N GLN A 43 0.72 -6.36 -13.34
CA GLN A 43 0.33 -5.27 -12.43
C GLN A 43 1.52 -4.39 -11.99
N LEU A 44 2.74 -4.75 -12.41
CA LEU A 44 3.99 -4.08 -12.02
C LEU A 44 4.56 -3.24 -13.16
N THR A 45 5.16 -2.11 -12.82
CA THR A 45 5.97 -1.33 -13.76
C THR A 45 7.35 -1.98 -13.96
N PRO A 46 8.08 -1.63 -15.04
CA PRO A 46 9.45 -2.11 -15.24
C PRO A 46 10.39 -1.76 -14.07
N LEU A 47 10.22 -0.58 -13.47
CA LEU A 47 11.00 -0.13 -12.31
C LEU A 47 10.71 -0.98 -11.07
N GLU A 48 9.43 -1.22 -10.77
CA GLU A 48 9.00 -2.07 -9.65
C GLU A 48 9.52 -3.50 -9.82
N ARG A 49 9.38 -4.09 -11.01
CA ARG A 49 9.89 -5.44 -11.27
C ARG A 49 11.41 -5.52 -11.12
N ALA A 50 12.16 -4.51 -11.57
CA ALA A 50 13.61 -4.43 -11.38
C ALA A 50 14.01 -4.24 -9.89
N ASN A 51 13.22 -3.49 -9.12
CA ASN A 51 13.41 -3.31 -7.68
C ASN A 51 13.10 -4.57 -6.85
N LEU A 52 12.26 -5.48 -7.36
CA LEU A 52 11.92 -6.76 -6.71
C LEU A 52 12.84 -7.91 -7.12
N LEU A 53 13.24 -7.96 -8.40
CA LEU A 53 14.11 -8.97 -8.98
C LEU A 53 15.38 -8.32 -9.57
N PRO A 54 16.29 -7.80 -8.74
CA PRO A 54 17.50 -7.13 -9.21
C PRO A 54 18.43 -8.10 -9.94
N SER A 55 18.89 -7.70 -11.13
CA SER A 55 19.89 -8.41 -11.92
C SER A 55 21.31 -7.89 -11.62
N PRO A 56 22.37 -8.72 -11.81
CA PRO A 56 23.75 -8.27 -11.69
C PRO A 56 24.04 -7.05 -12.58
N PRO A 57 24.85 -6.06 -12.12
CA PRO A 57 25.72 -6.10 -10.95
C PRO A 57 25.07 -5.68 -9.62
N SER A 58 23.76 -5.40 -9.58
CA SER A 58 23.07 -4.99 -8.35
C SER A 58 23.08 -6.10 -7.29
N PRO A 59 23.19 -5.76 -5.99
CA PRO A 59 23.15 -6.76 -4.92
C PRO A 59 21.77 -7.43 -4.86
N ALA A 60 21.76 -8.75 -4.67
CA ALA A 60 20.53 -9.51 -4.48
C ALA A 60 19.84 -9.12 -3.16
N LEU A 61 18.51 -9.03 -3.19
CA LEU A 61 17.70 -8.87 -1.99
C LEU A 61 17.52 -10.21 -1.28
N SER A 62 17.33 -10.18 0.04
CA SER A 62 16.79 -11.36 0.74
C SER A 62 15.32 -11.56 0.34
N GLU A 63 14.86 -12.80 0.34
CA GLU A 63 13.47 -13.11 -0.06
C GLU A 63 12.45 -12.37 0.83
N MET A 64 12.73 -12.23 2.13
CA MET A 64 11.90 -11.48 3.07
C MET A 64 11.81 -9.97 2.73
N GLU A 65 12.93 -9.35 2.34
CA GLU A 65 12.95 -7.94 1.95
C GLU A 65 12.26 -7.72 0.60
N ALA A 66 12.45 -8.62 -0.35
CA ALA A 66 11.76 -8.57 -1.64
C ALA A 66 10.24 -8.77 -1.47
N LEU A 67 9.82 -9.71 -0.62
CA LEU A 67 8.41 -9.94 -0.26
C LEU A 67 7.79 -8.72 0.44
N ARG A 68 8.51 -8.09 1.37
CA ARG A 68 8.09 -6.85 2.03
C ARG A 68 7.90 -5.71 1.02
N ARG A 69 8.88 -5.48 0.15
CA ARG A 69 8.76 -4.47 -0.93
C ARG A 69 7.57 -4.73 -1.82
N PHE A 70 7.36 -5.98 -2.24
CA PHE A 70 6.22 -6.36 -3.05
C PHE A 70 4.90 -5.99 -2.37
N TYR A 71 4.71 -6.36 -1.10
CA TYR A 71 3.47 -6.05 -0.40
C TYR A 71 3.28 -4.56 -0.11
N ILE A 72 4.36 -3.77 0.07
CA ILE A 72 4.23 -2.30 0.18
C ILE A 72 3.84 -1.69 -1.18
N ILE A 73 4.40 -2.16 -2.30
CA ILE A 73 3.96 -1.76 -3.65
C ILE A 73 2.48 -2.10 -3.84
N TRP A 74 2.08 -3.35 -3.55
CA TRP A 74 0.69 -3.79 -3.72
C TRP A 74 -0.29 -2.98 -2.86
N THR A 75 -0.01 -2.85 -1.56
CA THR A 75 -0.86 -2.07 -0.65
C THR A 75 -0.92 -0.59 -1.01
N LEU A 76 0.16 0.00 -1.57
CA LEU A 76 0.12 1.38 -2.06
C LEU A 76 -0.83 1.53 -3.24
N LYS A 77 -0.77 0.60 -4.21
CA LYS A 77 -1.65 0.63 -5.38
C LYS A 77 -3.11 0.44 -4.99
N GLU A 78 -3.41 -0.56 -4.17
CA GLU A 78 -4.74 -0.82 -3.59
C GLU A 78 -5.26 0.37 -2.77
N ALA A 79 -4.43 0.96 -1.90
CA ALA A 79 -4.83 2.11 -1.10
C ALA A 79 -5.20 3.30 -2.00
N TYR A 80 -4.44 3.55 -3.08
CA TYR A 80 -4.74 4.61 -4.04
C TYR A 80 -6.02 4.34 -4.84
N THR A 81 -6.21 3.15 -5.38
CA THR A 81 -7.41 2.83 -6.18
C THR A 81 -8.68 2.80 -5.33
N LYS A 82 -8.58 2.38 -4.07
CA LYS A 82 -9.63 2.55 -3.05
C LYS A 82 -9.91 4.01 -2.75
N ALA A 83 -8.87 4.84 -2.59
CA ALA A 83 -9.02 6.27 -2.37
C ALA A 83 -9.68 6.99 -3.55
N LEU A 84 -9.51 6.50 -4.78
CA LEU A 84 -10.20 6.99 -5.98
C LEU A 84 -11.60 6.38 -6.20
N GLY A 85 -11.98 5.34 -5.47
CA GLY A 85 -13.25 4.63 -5.65
C GLY A 85 -13.39 3.87 -6.99
N LEU A 86 -12.28 3.61 -7.69
CA LEU A 86 -12.29 3.02 -9.05
C LEU A 86 -12.31 1.47 -9.06
N GLY A 87 -12.05 0.84 -7.91
CA GLY A 87 -12.11 -0.62 -7.74
C GLY A 87 -11.15 -1.40 -8.64
N LEU A 88 -11.53 -2.65 -8.95
CA LEU A 88 -10.70 -3.63 -9.67
C LEU A 88 -10.47 -3.30 -11.17
N GLY A 89 -11.08 -2.23 -11.70
CA GLY A 89 -10.94 -1.84 -13.10
C GLY A 89 -9.76 -0.90 -13.40
N PHE A 90 -8.99 -0.50 -12.38
CA PHE A 90 -7.87 0.43 -12.55
C PHE A 90 -6.59 -0.29 -12.95
N ASP A 91 -5.92 0.19 -14.00
CA ASP A 91 -4.62 -0.34 -14.44
C ASP A 91 -3.50 0.03 -13.46
N PHE A 92 -3.02 -0.96 -12.70
CA PHE A 92 -1.95 -0.78 -11.71
C PHE A 92 -0.62 -0.33 -12.33
N LYS A 93 -0.37 -0.54 -13.63
CA LYS A 93 0.86 -0.05 -14.31
C LYS A 93 0.89 1.48 -14.44
N ARG A 94 -0.25 2.16 -14.24
CA ARG A 94 -0.30 3.63 -14.15
C ARG A 94 0.28 4.17 -12.84
N ILE A 95 0.33 3.35 -11.78
CA ILE A 95 0.94 3.71 -10.51
C ILE A 95 2.35 3.11 -10.49
N GLU A 96 3.36 3.96 -10.28
CA GLU A 96 4.74 3.55 -10.07
C GLU A 96 5.18 3.96 -8.67
N TYR A 97 5.63 3.00 -7.86
CA TYR A 97 6.26 3.28 -6.57
C TYR A 97 7.72 2.81 -6.55
N ASP A 98 8.64 3.78 -6.47
CA ASP A 98 10.06 3.51 -6.26
C ASP A 98 10.35 3.29 -4.78
N THR A 99 10.34 2.03 -4.36
CA THR A 99 10.70 1.59 -3.00
C THR A 99 12.13 1.96 -2.58
N SER A 100 13.01 2.32 -3.51
CA SER A 100 14.40 2.70 -3.19
C SER A 100 14.54 4.18 -2.82
N GLN A 101 13.67 5.04 -3.36
CA GLN A 101 13.64 6.48 -3.08
C GLN A 101 12.47 6.92 -2.20
N ASP A 102 11.55 6.00 -1.89
CA ASP A 102 10.23 6.26 -1.30
C ASP A 102 9.44 7.29 -2.13
N VAL A 103 9.38 7.15 -3.47
CA VAL A 103 8.73 8.12 -4.39
C VAL A 103 7.60 7.48 -5.21
N VAL A 104 6.45 8.15 -5.29
CA VAL A 104 5.30 7.73 -6.12
C VAL A 104 5.15 8.60 -7.36
N ARG A 105 4.85 7.99 -8.50
CA ARG A 105 4.42 8.64 -9.75
C ARG A 105 3.14 7.99 -10.26
N ILE A 106 2.25 8.80 -10.83
CA ILE A 106 1.04 8.34 -11.52
C ILE A 106 1.14 8.81 -12.97
N ASP A 107 1.06 7.90 -13.94
CA ASP A 107 1.30 8.18 -15.37
C ASP A 107 2.63 8.92 -15.63
N GLY A 108 3.64 8.63 -14.80
CA GLY A 108 4.97 9.28 -14.84
C GLY A 108 5.07 10.66 -14.18
N VAL A 109 3.96 11.24 -13.68
CA VAL A 109 3.95 12.55 -13.00
C VAL A 109 3.76 12.45 -11.49
N THR A 110 4.22 13.46 -10.75
CA THR A 110 4.00 13.56 -9.31
C THR A 110 2.50 13.77 -8.99
N PRO A 111 1.87 12.91 -8.17
CA PRO A 111 0.45 13.05 -7.82
C PRO A 111 0.21 14.21 -6.84
N GLN A 112 -0.02 15.41 -7.40
CA GLN A 112 -0.23 16.63 -6.62
C GLN A 112 -1.45 16.53 -5.69
N GLY A 113 -1.26 16.94 -4.44
CA GLY A 113 -2.28 16.89 -3.38
C GLY A 113 -2.50 15.52 -2.73
N TRP A 114 -1.71 14.50 -3.10
CA TRP A 114 -1.73 13.19 -2.45
C TRP A 114 -0.58 13.01 -1.46
N GLN A 115 -0.91 12.45 -0.30
CA GLN A 115 0.04 11.96 0.70
C GLN A 115 -0.10 10.44 0.82
N PHE A 116 1.03 9.73 0.80
CA PHE A 116 1.10 8.30 1.06
C PHE A 116 1.82 8.04 2.37
N ILE A 117 1.24 7.22 3.23
CA ILE A 117 1.78 6.86 4.54
C ILE A 117 1.86 5.34 4.62
N ARG A 118 3.06 4.77 4.64
CA ARG A 118 3.28 3.35 4.91
C ARG A 118 3.49 3.09 6.39
N PHE A 119 2.93 2.01 6.88
CA PHE A 119 3.03 1.57 8.28
C PHE A 119 3.16 0.06 8.36
N GLU A 120 3.59 -0.43 9.51
CA GLU A 120 3.76 -1.86 9.77
C GLU A 120 3.11 -2.26 11.10
N ILE A 121 2.54 -3.45 11.11
CA ILE A 121 1.87 -4.07 12.25
C ILE A 121 2.54 -5.41 12.50
N SER A 122 2.93 -5.66 13.74
CA SER A 122 3.44 -6.95 14.19
C SER A 122 2.54 -7.48 15.29
N ASP A 123 1.79 -8.54 15.01
CA ASP A 123 1.00 -9.26 16.02
C ASP A 123 1.73 -10.53 16.42
N LYS A 124 1.75 -10.85 17.72
CA LYS A 124 2.27 -12.13 18.20
C LYS A 124 1.20 -13.21 18.22
N ASN A 125 -0.07 -12.86 18.40
CA ASN A 125 -1.22 -13.80 18.49
C ASN A 125 -0.97 -15.06 19.36
N GLY A 126 -0.13 -14.95 20.41
CA GLY A 126 0.28 -16.08 21.27
C GLY A 126 1.38 -16.99 20.71
N GLU A 127 1.84 -16.78 19.47
CA GLU A 127 2.93 -17.53 18.83
C GLU A 127 4.33 -16.96 19.16
N LEU A 128 5.36 -17.78 18.90
CA LEU A 128 6.76 -17.43 19.12
C LEU A 128 7.30 -16.45 18.05
N ILE A 129 6.77 -16.56 16.82
CA ILE A 129 7.14 -15.73 15.67
C ILE A 129 5.96 -14.78 15.40
N PRO A 130 6.17 -13.45 15.38
CA PRO A 130 5.09 -12.53 15.09
C PRO A 130 4.67 -12.60 13.63
N GLU A 131 3.36 -12.52 13.39
CA GLU A 131 2.80 -12.21 12.08
C GLU A 131 3.04 -10.72 11.78
N VAL A 132 3.66 -10.45 10.63
CA VAL A 132 3.95 -9.08 10.18
C VAL A 132 2.99 -8.71 9.04
N TYR A 133 2.47 -7.50 9.09
CA TYR A 133 1.63 -6.89 8.07
C TYR A 133 2.21 -5.54 7.68
N VAL A 134 2.16 -5.21 6.40
CA VAL A 134 2.38 -3.84 5.89
C VAL A 134 1.04 -3.25 5.52
N GLY A 135 0.91 -1.95 5.67
CA GLY A 135 -0.23 -1.22 5.14
C GLY A 135 0.17 0.15 4.63
N VAL A 136 -0.66 0.69 3.74
CA VAL A 136 -0.49 2.03 3.18
C VAL A 136 -1.82 2.78 3.28
N VAL A 137 -1.75 4.05 3.66
CA VAL A 137 -2.84 5.01 3.54
C VAL A 137 -2.52 5.94 2.38
N ALA A 138 -3.41 6.04 1.41
CA ALA A 138 -3.43 7.11 0.41
C ALA A 138 -4.45 8.16 0.85
N ASN A 139 -4.03 9.42 0.97
CA ASN A 139 -4.87 10.50 1.47
C ASN A 139 -4.74 11.76 0.60
N PHE A 140 -5.86 12.24 0.05
CA PHE A 140 -5.93 13.50 -0.67
C PHE A 140 -6.06 14.67 0.31
N VAL A 141 -4.97 15.42 0.47
CA VAL A 141 -4.88 16.60 1.36
C VAL A 141 -5.27 17.89 0.65
N GLY A 142 -5.63 17.82 -0.64
CA GLY A 142 -5.90 18.98 -1.49
C GLY A 142 -4.63 19.55 -2.12
N ARG A 143 -4.78 20.33 -3.19
CA ARG A 143 -3.66 21.07 -3.78
C ARG A 143 -3.36 22.29 -2.93
N GLY A 144 -2.30 22.21 -2.12
CA GLY A 144 -1.72 23.39 -1.49
C GLY A 144 -1.17 24.38 -2.52
N SER A 145 -0.91 25.61 -2.09
CA SER A 145 -0.26 26.64 -2.94
C SER A 145 1.22 26.34 -3.25
N GLU A 146 1.80 25.31 -2.64
CA GLU A 146 3.14 24.82 -2.90
C GLU A 146 3.05 23.53 -3.74
N GLU A 147 3.44 23.61 -5.01
CA GLU A 147 3.59 22.43 -5.86
C GLU A 147 4.78 21.61 -5.36
N CYS A 148 4.51 20.42 -4.81
CA CYS A 148 5.58 19.57 -4.30
C CYS A 148 6.19 18.80 -5.48
N GLU A 149 7.47 19.05 -5.80
CA GLU A 149 8.13 18.44 -6.98
C GLU A 149 8.11 16.90 -6.93
N THR A 150 8.17 16.29 -5.74
CA THR A 150 8.15 14.83 -5.55
C THR A 150 7.19 14.40 -4.44
N CYS A 151 6.29 13.47 -4.75
CA CYS A 151 5.43 12.84 -3.76
C CYS A 151 6.22 11.71 -3.09
N ARG A 152 6.68 11.97 -1.85
CA ARG A 152 7.40 11.00 -1.04
C ARG A 152 6.45 10.23 -0.13
N VAL A 153 6.70 8.93 0.03
CA VAL A 153 5.97 8.07 0.97
C VAL A 153 6.56 8.23 2.36
N GLU A 154 5.72 8.59 3.32
CA GLU A 154 6.11 8.72 4.72
C GLU A 154 6.01 7.37 5.43
N PHE A 155 7.00 6.99 6.25
CA PHE A 155 6.85 5.88 7.18
C PHE A 155 6.31 6.37 8.53
N ARG A 156 5.22 5.78 9.01
CA ARG A 156 4.72 5.97 10.38
C ARG A 156 4.61 4.64 11.10
N GLU A 157 5.14 4.60 12.32
CA GLU A 157 4.98 3.45 13.21
C GLU A 157 3.52 3.29 13.65
N ALA A 158 3.05 2.04 13.72
CA ALA A 158 1.80 1.70 14.39
C ALA A 158 1.98 1.82 15.92
N ARG A 159 1.84 3.06 16.42
CA ARG A 159 1.93 3.40 17.84
C ARG A 159 0.58 3.17 18.54
N THR A 160 0.28 3.95 19.58
CA THR A 160 -0.92 3.88 20.44
C THR A 160 -2.28 3.99 19.72
N TRP A 161 -2.30 4.31 18.42
CA TRP A 161 -3.51 4.34 17.62
C TRP A 161 -3.98 2.94 17.18
N LEU A 162 -3.07 1.96 17.07
CA LEU A 162 -3.43 0.59 16.72
C LEU A 162 -4.00 -0.15 17.94
N LYS A 163 -5.13 -0.83 17.75
CA LYS A 163 -5.72 -1.76 18.72
C LYS A 163 -5.93 -3.12 18.07
N ILE A 164 -5.17 -4.12 18.52
CA ILE A 164 -5.34 -5.52 18.11
C ILE A 164 -6.37 -6.17 19.05
N ARG A 165 -7.28 -6.98 18.50
CA ARG A 165 -8.33 -7.73 19.20
C ARG A 165 -8.58 -9.06 18.50
N GLY A 166 -8.81 -10.13 19.26
CA GLY A 166 -9.30 -11.37 18.68
C GLY A 166 -10.70 -11.17 18.09
N ALA A 167 -10.96 -11.72 16.90
CA ALA A 167 -12.24 -11.52 16.22
C ALA A 167 -13.44 -12.02 17.04
N ALA A 168 -13.29 -13.15 17.75
CA ALA A 168 -14.32 -13.67 18.65
C ALA A 168 -14.59 -12.73 19.83
N GLU A 169 -13.53 -12.30 20.56
CA GLU A 169 -13.65 -11.37 21.69
C GLU A 169 -14.29 -10.04 21.28
N PHE A 170 -13.95 -9.53 20.10
CA PHE A 170 -14.51 -8.30 19.54
C PHE A 170 -16.01 -8.44 19.24
N LEU A 171 -16.41 -9.53 18.59
CA LEU A 171 -17.82 -9.81 18.29
C LEU A 171 -18.65 -10.05 19.55
N GLU A 172 -18.13 -10.79 20.53
CA GLU A 172 -18.78 -10.97 21.83
C GLU A 172 -18.92 -9.66 22.61
N GLY A 173 -17.92 -8.77 22.53
CA GLY A 173 -18.01 -7.42 23.08
C GLY A 173 -19.14 -6.63 22.43
N ALA A 174 -19.12 -6.51 21.11
CA ALA A 174 -20.12 -5.77 20.34
C ALA A 174 -21.55 -6.32 20.54
N LEU A 175 -21.73 -7.62 20.70
CA LEU A 175 -23.03 -8.24 20.99
C LEU A 175 -23.55 -7.90 22.40
N ARG A 176 -22.67 -7.71 23.39
CA ARG A 176 -23.05 -7.26 24.73
C ARG A 176 -23.42 -5.78 24.76
N ASP A 177 -22.71 -4.94 23.99
CA ASP A 177 -22.95 -3.49 23.92
C ASP A 177 -24.24 -3.11 23.15
N LEU A 178 -24.89 -4.08 22.49
CA LEU A 178 -26.14 -3.92 21.72
C LEU A 178 -27.42 -4.36 22.49
N GLN A 179 -27.29 -4.79 23.75
CA GLN A 179 -28.39 -5.27 24.61
C GLN A 179 -28.77 -4.25 25.70
#